data_AF-A0A0C3H0H0-F1
#
_entry.id   AF-A0A0C3H0H0-F1
#
_cell.length_a   1.000
_cell.length_b   1.000
_cell.length_c   1.000
_cell.angle_alpha   90.00
_cell.angle_beta   90.00
_cell.angle_gamma   90.00
#
_symmetry.space_group_name_H-M   'P 1'
#
loop_
_entity.id
_entity.type
_entity.pdbx_description
1 polymer ?
#
loop_
_entity_poly.entity_id
_entity_poly.type
_entity_poly.pdbx_seq_one_letter_code
_entity_poly.pdbx_strand_id
1 'polypeptide(L)'
;MPVHYDRLPQSSSEFDFDDGSEFKRKRPRSHSLTYIFAILRKTRRLYRPLYILIFLVFLLVLQVTVNTSYLHPPPFHPSADETVYIAANIIDPTLIDGAWGKSLLDLVDLIGKDRVYAEYKAACGTDFVRSWKYYDTFATRDAEGYSMGVPIFPWFSSEGDARSRKDVLEQRSAVRVKSCWGGIVAFDGRYFQGGAAKAPRSFSLAEREESKAVQPPQLPIRFRSSTESFWEASECCLVHADLIASSPLPSTSSGSDPWDTGIYMNPYVRVSYDATTHSRLWIGKRFERLAAFLQRFINWCAKMPRMNTRRAEVEGDVISERIWVPRN
;
A
#
# COMPACT_ATOMS: atom_id res chain seq x y z
N MET A 1 4.23 -107.61 22.01
CA MET A 1 4.04 -106.62 23.10
C MET A 1 2.74 -105.89 22.83
N PRO A 2 1.63 -106.29 23.47
CA PRO A 2 0.33 -105.69 23.25
C PRO A 2 0.15 -104.47 24.15
N VAL A 3 -0.34 -103.41 23.52
CA VAL A 3 -0.58 -102.06 24.04
C VAL A 3 -1.64 -102.12 25.15
N HIS A 4 -1.28 -101.61 26.33
CA HIS A 4 -2.16 -101.45 27.48
C HIS A 4 -3.00 -100.18 27.25
N TYR A 5 -4.33 -100.30 27.22
CA TYR A 5 -5.22 -99.14 27.19
C TYR A 5 -5.58 -98.77 28.62
N ASP A 6 -5.27 -97.55 29.03
CA ASP A 6 -5.64 -97.02 30.34
C ASP A 6 -7.12 -96.63 30.38
N ARG A 7 -7.79 -96.98 31.49
CA ARG A 7 -9.21 -96.74 31.73
C ARG A 7 -9.47 -95.26 32.00
N LEU A 8 -10.54 -94.72 31.42
CA LEU A 8 -11.05 -93.40 31.77
C LEU A 8 -11.57 -93.40 33.22
N PRO A 9 -11.30 -92.34 34.01
CA PRO A 9 -11.68 -92.27 35.41
C PRO A 9 -13.21 -92.19 35.57
N GLN A 10 -13.72 -93.08 36.42
CA GLN A 10 -15.09 -93.06 36.93
C GLN A 10 -15.07 -92.37 38.31
N SER A 11 -15.88 -91.32 38.44
CA SER A 11 -16.13 -90.50 39.65
C SER A 11 -15.30 -89.23 39.83
N SER A 12 -15.97 -88.23 40.40
CA SER A 12 -15.73 -86.80 40.31
C SER A 12 -14.91 -86.22 41.47
N SER A 13 -13.93 -86.95 42.00
CA SER A 13 -13.20 -86.55 43.21
C SER A 13 -11.68 -86.43 43.07
N GLU A 14 -11.13 -86.42 41.86
CA GLU A 14 -9.70 -86.12 41.61
C GLU A 14 -9.54 -85.09 40.49
N PHE A 15 -10.02 -83.86 40.75
CA PHE A 15 -9.57 -82.68 40.00
C PHE A 15 -9.00 -81.69 41.02
N ASP A 16 -7.72 -81.88 41.33
CA ASP A 16 -6.92 -80.87 42.00
C ASP A 16 -6.79 -79.67 41.06
N PHE A 17 -7.31 -78.53 41.53
CA PHE A 17 -7.25 -77.24 40.86
C PHE A 17 -5.81 -76.71 40.86
N ASP A 18 -5.15 -76.69 39.69
CA ASP A 18 -3.94 -75.92 39.49
C ASP A 18 -4.30 -74.43 39.29
N ASP A 19 -3.99 -73.65 40.31
CA ASP A 19 -4.19 -72.21 40.45
C ASP A 19 -3.18 -71.45 39.57
N GLY A 20 -3.39 -71.48 38.26
CA GLY A 20 -2.42 -70.99 37.27
C GLY A 20 -2.96 -69.99 36.23
N SER A 21 -4.19 -69.51 36.37
CA SER A 21 -4.70 -68.43 35.52
C SER A 21 -5.22 -67.27 36.37
N GLU A 22 -4.34 -66.29 36.57
CA GLU A 22 -4.68 -65.00 37.14
C GLU A 22 -5.69 -64.31 36.20
N PHE A 23 -6.97 -64.64 36.38
CA PHE A 23 -8.09 -63.97 35.74
C PHE A 23 -8.14 -62.56 36.34
N LYS A 24 -7.38 -61.66 35.74
CA LYS A 24 -7.27 -60.25 36.12
C LYS A 24 -8.66 -59.63 35.96
N ARG A 25 -9.49 -59.71 37.02
CA ARG A 25 -10.76 -59.01 37.10
C ARG A 25 -10.45 -57.54 36.93
N LYS A 26 -10.70 -57.01 35.72
CA LYS A 26 -10.71 -55.56 35.50
C LYS A 26 -11.72 -55.01 36.49
N ARG A 27 -11.23 -54.33 37.54
CA ARG A 27 -12.08 -53.54 38.44
C ARG A 27 -13.03 -52.73 37.55
N PRO A 28 -14.35 -52.68 37.85
CA PRO A 28 -15.25 -51.85 37.07
C PRO A 28 -14.68 -50.43 37.12
N ARG A 29 -14.19 -49.94 35.98
CA ARG A 29 -13.75 -48.55 35.86
C ARG A 29 -14.96 -47.73 36.25
N SER A 30 -14.83 -46.97 37.34
CA SER A 30 -15.85 -46.06 37.82
C SER A 30 -16.53 -45.35 36.64
N HIS A 31 -17.79 -45.72 36.38
CA HIS A 31 -18.60 -45.08 35.35
C HIS A 31 -18.76 -43.58 35.64
N SER A 32 -18.60 -43.14 36.90
CA SER A 32 -18.72 -41.73 37.28
C SER A 32 -17.57 -40.88 36.74
N LEU A 33 -16.32 -41.36 36.78
CA LEU A 33 -15.17 -40.59 36.25
C LEU A 33 -15.28 -40.43 34.72
N THR A 34 -15.70 -41.48 34.02
CA THR A 34 -15.85 -41.45 32.55
C THR A 34 -16.99 -40.49 32.13
N TYR A 35 -18.07 -40.44 32.90
CA TYR A 35 -19.18 -39.52 32.69
C TYR A 35 -18.79 -38.06 32.97
N ILE A 36 -18.03 -37.82 34.04
CA ILE A 36 -17.48 -36.49 34.37
C ILE A 36 -16.50 -36.03 33.28
N PHE A 37 -15.60 -36.88 32.80
CA PHE A 37 -14.72 -36.54 31.68
C PHE A 37 -15.49 -36.31 30.37
N ALA A 38 -16.58 -37.02 30.12
CA ALA A 38 -17.45 -36.79 28.97
C ALA A 38 -18.22 -35.47 29.08
N ILE A 39 -18.77 -35.14 30.25
CA ILE A 39 -19.43 -33.86 30.53
C ILE A 39 -18.43 -32.70 30.46
N LEU A 40 -17.22 -32.85 31.01
CA LEU A 40 -16.13 -31.87 30.91
C LEU A 40 -15.66 -31.67 29.46
N ARG A 41 -15.62 -32.73 28.65
CA ARG A 41 -15.32 -32.62 27.20
C ARG A 41 -16.46 -31.96 26.43
N LYS A 42 -17.72 -32.23 26.78
CA LYS A 42 -18.92 -31.66 26.13
C LYS A 42 -19.11 -30.19 26.49
N THR A 43 -18.88 -29.82 27.75
CA THR A 43 -18.85 -28.42 28.23
C THR A 43 -17.66 -27.65 27.65
N ARG A 44 -16.44 -28.23 27.62
CA ARG A 44 -15.31 -27.61 26.90
C ARG A 44 -15.63 -27.34 25.43
N ARG A 45 -16.30 -28.25 24.71
CA ARG A 45 -16.73 -28.02 23.31
C ARG A 45 -17.76 -26.90 23.16
N LEU A 46 -18.61 -26.69 24.17
CA LEU A 46 -19.63 -25.63 24.18
C LEU A 46 -19.02 -24.24 24.44
N TYR A 47 -18.02 -24.13 25.33
CA TYR A 47 -17.34 -22.86 25.64
C TYR A 47 -16.13 -22.57 24.74
N ARG A 48 -15.60 -23.57 24.02
CA ARG A 48 -14.52 -23.41 23.03
C ARG A 48 -14.80 -22.31 21.98
N PRO A 49 -15.99 -22.21 21.34
CA PRO A 49 -16.26 -21.11 20.42
C PRO A 49 -16.23 -19.74 21.12
N LEU A 50 -16.67 -19.65 22.37
CA LEU A 50 -16.68 -18.39 23.13
C LEU A 50 -15.26 -17.90 23.44
N TYR A 51 -14.37 -18.76 23.96
CA TYR A 51 -12.99 -18.35 24.23
C TYR A 51 -12.19 -18.08 22.96
N ILE A 52 -12.48 -18.80 21.85
CA ILE A 52 -11.89 -18.48 20.53
C ILE A 52 -12.38 -17.12 20.05
N LEU A 53 -13.68 -16.83 20.16
CA LEU A 53 -14.22 -15.53 19.78
C LEU A 53 -13.60 -14.40 20.61
N ILE A 54 -13.52 -14.56 21.94
CA ILE A 54 -12.87 -13.57 22.82
C ILE A 54 -11.42 -13.36 22.42
N PHE A 55 -10.68 -14.45 22.13
CA PHE A 55 -9.31 -14.37 21.68
C PHE A 55 -9.18 -13.65 20.32
N LEU A 56 -10.06 -13.93 19.36
CA LEU A 56 -10.08 -13.25 18.06
C LEU A 56 -10.42 -11.76 18.21
N VAL A 57 -11.38 -11.41 19.07
CA VAL A 57 -11.72 -10.02 19.38
C VAL A 57 -10.52 -9.33 20.04
N PHE A 58 -9.84 -9.99 20.98
CA PHE A 58 -8.62 -9.47 21.59
C PHE A 58 -7.53 -9.22 20.55
N LEU A 59 -7.28 -10.17 19.63
CA LEU A 59 -6.33 -9.97 18.54
C LEU A 59 -6.73 -8.83 17.60
N LEU A 60 -8.02 -8.70 17.30
CA LEU A 60 -8.54 -7.59 16.49
C LEU A 60 -8.30 -6.24 17.18
N VAL A 61 -8.61 -6.14 18.48
CA VAL A 61 -8.36 -4.93 19.27
C VAL A 61 -6.87 -4.61 19.30
N LEU A 62 -6.02 -5.60 19.55
CA LEU A 62 -4.57 -5.44 19.56
C LEU A 62 -4.04 -4.95 18.20
N GLN A 63 -4.52 -5.53 17.10
CA GLN A 63 -4.16 -5.14 15.74
C GLN A 63 -4.60 -3.70 15.43
N VAL A 64 -5.82 -3.30 15.83
CA VAL A 64 -6.37 -1.95 15.58
C VAL A 64 -5.71 -0.88 16.45
N THR A 65 -5.18 -1.24 17.62
CA THR A 65 -4.49 -0.29 18.51
C THR A 65 -3.01 -0.17 18.20
N VAL A 66 -2.30 -1.28 17.98
CA VAL A 66 -0.84 -1.30 17.78
C VAL A 66 -0.45 -1.07 16.32
N ASN A 67 -1.20 -1.62 15.37
CA ASN A 67 -0.84 -1.62 13.94
C ASN A 67 -1.61 -0.55 13.15
N THR A 68 -1.73 0.64 13.74
CA THR A 68 -2.34 1.80 13.08
C THR A 68 -1.37 2.40 12.06
N SER A 69 -1.88 2.79 10.89
CA SER A 69 -1.05 3.34 9.82
C SER A 69 -0.72 4.82 10.01
N TYR A 70 0.50 5.25 9.70
CA TYR A 70 0.90 6.65 9.53
C TYR A 70 0.53 7.58 10.71
N LEU A 71 0.80 7.11 11.94
CA LEU A 71 0.62 7.87 13.19
C LEU A 71 1.81 8.79 13.48
N HIS A 72 3.03 8.28 13.29
CA HIS A 72 4.26 8.95 13.67
C HIS A 72 5.07 9.26 12.41
N PRO A 73 5.07 10.52 11.95
CA PRO A 73 5.91 10.92 10.83
C PRO A 73 7.38 10.82 11.23
N PRO A 74 8.28 10.39 10.33
CA PRO A 74 9.72 10.41 10.60
C PRO A 74 10.21 11.87 10.76
N PRO A 75 11.25 12.11 11.58
CA PRO A 75 11.86 13.43 11.68
C PRO A 75 12.48 13.83 10.34
N PHE A 76 12.32 15.09 9.96
CA PHE A 76 12.83 15.65 8.71
C PHE A 76 13.78 16.81 9.01
N HIS A 77 14.91 16.86 8.31
CA HIS A 77 15.96 17.86 8.48
C HIS A 77 16.28 18.50 7.12
N PRO A 78 15.83 19.73 6.84
CA PRO A 78 15.95 20.38 5.53
C PRO A 78 17.30 21.09 5.27
N SER A 79 17.66 21.24 3.99
CA SER A 79 18.76 22.08 3.49
C SER A 79 18.28 23.52 3.16
N ALA A 80 19.20 24.49 3.09
CA ALA A 80 18.91 25.93 3.18
C ALA A 80 18.57 26.67 1.86
N ASP A 81 18.38 26.00 0.71
CA ASP A 81 18.73 26.62 -0.60
C ASP A 81 17.65 26.74 -1.75
N GLU A 82 16.33 26.43 -1.64
CA GLU A 82 15.46 26.10 -2.83
C GLU A 82 13.94 26.53 -3.01
N THR A 83 13.46 27.77 -3.22
CA THR A 83 11.99 28.17 -3.18
C THR A 83 10.85 27.18 -3.60
N VAL A 84 9.94 26.75 -2.67
CA VAL A 84 8.71 25.95 -2.97
C VAL A 84 7.45 26.81 -3.05
N TYR A 85 6.64 26.58 -4.09
CA TYR A 85 5.33 27.21 -4.29
C TYR A 85 4.22 26.17 -4.22
N ILE A 86 3.18 26.42 -3.42
CA ILE A 86 1.98 25.58 -3.35
C ILE A 86 0.84 26.32 -4.06
N ALA A 87 0.35 25.75 -5.15
CA ALA A 87 -0.82 26.24 -5.86
C ALA A 87 -1.93 25.18 -5.76
N ALA A 88 -3.08 25.57 -5.21
CA ALA A 88 -4.26 24.71 -5.12
C ALA A 88 -5.45 25.40 -5.81
N ASN A 89 -6.13 24.68 -6.71
CA ASN A 89 -7.36 25.15 -7.34
C ASN A 89 -8.55 24.58 -6.55
N ILE A 90 -9.17 25.43 -5.72
CA ILE A 90 -10.29 25.05 -4.85
C ILE A 90 -11.52 25.84 -5.24
N ILE A 91 -12.62 25.12 -5.48
CA ILE A 91 -13.90 25.69 -5.93
C ILE A 91 -14.79 26.09 -4.73
N ASP A 92 -14.56 25.51 -3.55
CA ASP A 92 -15.38 25.73 -2.35
C ASP A 92 -14.60 26.45 -1.22
N PRO A 93 -15.01 27.67 -0.83
CA PRO A 93 -14.32 28.44 0.22
C PRO A 93 -14.43 27.79 1.61
N THR A 94 -15.50 27.05 1.91
CA THR A 94 -15.67 26.37 3.21
C THR A 94 -14.65 25.23 3.41
N LEU A 95 -14.11 24.72 2.31
CA LEU A 95 -13.03 23.75 2.30
C LEU A 95 -11.71 24.37 2.73
N ILE A 96 -11.46 25.62 2.30
CA ILE A 96 -10.25 26.37 2.61
C ILE A 96 -10.20 26.68 4.11
N ASP A 97 -11.29 27.15 4.70
CA ASP A 97 -11.34 27.44 6.15
C ASP A 97 -11.48 26.18 7.01
N GLY A 98 -11.78 25.05 6.36
CA GLY A 98 -12.00 23.77 6.99
C GLY A 98 -10.71 22.97 7.20
N ALA A 99 -10.88 21.66 7.22
CA ALA A 99 -9.80 20.75 7.56
C ALA A 99 -8.72 20.63 6.45
N TRP A 100 -9.06 20.98 5.20
CA TRP A 100 -8.06 21.10 4.14
C TRP A 100 -7.10 22.24 4.43
N GLY A 101 -7.60 23.43 4.80
CA GLY A 101 -6.74 24.53 5.21
C GLY A 101 -5.90 24.20 6.44
N LYS A 102 -6.47 23.49 7.41
CA LYS A 102 -5.69 22.99 8.55
C LYS A 102 -4.58 22.04 8.11
N SER A 103 -4.83 21.15 7.16
CA SER A 103 -3.80 20.24 6.63
C SER A 103 -2.73 20.97 5.82
N LEU A 104 -3.11 22.02 5.08
CA LEU A 104 -2.16 22.90 4.41
C LEU A 104 -1.29 23.64 5.44
N LEU A 105 -1.89 24.16 6.52
CA LEU A 105 -1.16 24.81 7.60
C LEU A 105 -0.27 23.82 8.37
N ASP A 106 -0.77 22.62 8.67
CA ASP A 106 0.00 21.54 9.29
C ASP A 106 1.16 21.13 8.37
N LEU A 107 0.93 21.07 7.05
CA LEU A 107 1.99 20.80 6.07
C LEU A 107 3.01 21.94 6.05
N VAL A 108 2.56 23.19 5.98
CA VAL A 108 3.44 24.38 6.01
C VAL A 108 4.18 24.50 7.34
N ASP A 109 3.59 24.11 8.47
CA ASP A 109 4.22 24.10 9.80
C ASP A 109 5.17 22.91 9.96
N LEU A 110 4.80 21.74 9.45
CA LEU A 110 5.66 20.55 9.38
C LEU A 110 6.89 20.82 8.50
N ILE A 111 6.71 21.59 7.42
CA ILE A 111 7.80 22.01 6.56
C ILE A 111 8.55 23.25 7.15
N GLY A 112 7.85 24.11 7.89
CA GLY A 112 8.33 25.38 8.44
C GLY A 112 7.98 26.59 7.55
N LYS A 113 7.13 27.49 8.07
CA LYS A 113 6.63 28.72 7.40
C LYS A 113 7.71 29.59 6.75
N ASP A 114 8.93 29.55 7.27
CA ASP A 114 10.02 30.43 6.87
C ASP A 114 11.02 29.75 5.88
N ARG A 115 10.89 28.44 5.57
CA ARG A 115 12.03 27.61 5.08
C ARG A 115 11.67 26.39 4.20
N VAL A 116 10.69 26.51 3.31
CA VAL A 116 10.07 25.34 2.64
C VAL A 116 10.92 24.78 1.47
N TYR A 117 11.90 23.88 1.71
CA TYR A 117 12.77 23.21 0.69
C TYR A 117 12.99 21.71 0.88
N ALA A 118 12.94 20.96 -0.23
CA ALA A 118 12.95 19.51 -0.24
C ALA A 118 13.45 18.92 -1.56
N GLU A 119 14.20 17.82 -1.46
CA GLU A 119 14.82 17.13 -2.58
C GLU A 119 13.83 16.23 -3.33
N TYR A 120 12.85 16.86 -3.97
CA TYR A 120 11.89 16.22 -4.86
C TYR A 120 11.55 17.15 -6.03
N LYS A 121 11.12 16.58 -7.14
CA LYS A 121 10.49 17.30 -8.25
C LYS A 121 9.04 17.63 -7.92
N ALA A 122 8.32 16.68 -7.31
CA ALA A 122 6.97 16.88 -6.79
C ALA A 122 6.65 15.98 -5.58
N ALA A 123 5.82 16.47 -4.68
CA ALA A 123 5.29 15.72 -3.54
C ALA A 123 3.79 15.95 -3.39
N CYS A 124 3.01 14.88 -3.31
CA CYS A 124 1.55 14.96 -3.15
C CYS A 124 1.06 14.40 -1.82
N GLY A 125 -0.06 14.91 -1.34
CA GLY A 125 -0.84 14.28 -0.29
C GLY A 125 -1.57 13.03 -0.78
N THR A 126 -2.46 12.50 0.06
CA THR A 126 -3.37 11.40 -0.26
C THR A 126 -4.81 11.84 -0.08
N ASP A 127 -5.61 11.74 -1.13
CA ASP A 127 -7.00 12.21 -1.14
C ASP A 127 -8.03 11.08 -0.94
N PHE A 128 -9.06 11.38 -0.15
CA PHE A 128 -10.04 10.43 0.33
C PHE A 128 -11.47 10.97 0.19
N VAL A 129 -12.29 10.26 -0.59
CA VAL A 129 -13.73 10.52 -0.70
C VAL A 129 -14.51 9.94 0.49
N ARG A 130 -13.94 8.93 1.16
CA ARG A 130 -14.41 8.39 2.44
C ARG A 130 -13.19 8.05 3.28
N SER A 131 -13.36 7.92 4.60
CA SER A 131 -12.25 7.65 5.53
C SER A 131 -11.35 6.45 5.16
N TRP A 132 -11.87 5.50 4.37
CA TRP A 132 -11.17 4.30 3.90
C TRP A 132 -10.96 4.24 2.37
N LYS A 133 -11.59 5.13 1.58
CA LYS A 133 -11.64 5.04 0.11
C LYS A 133 -10.79 6.13 -0.53
N TYR A 134 -9.72 5.72 -1.20
CA TYR A 134 -8.83 6.61 -1.96
C TYR A 134 -9.55 7.17 -3.20
N TYR A 135 -9.36 8.45 -3.52
CA TYR A 135 -10.08 9.13 -4.61
C TYR A 135 -9.26 9.22 -5.90
N ASP A 136 -8.07 9.84 -5.85
CA ASP A 136 -7.22 10.27 -6.97
C ASP A 136 -6.54 9.13 -7.78
N THR A 137 -7.28 8.06 -8.06
CA THR A 137 -6.83 6.90 -8.83
C THR A 137 -6.51 7.22 -10.29
N PHE A 138 -7.13 8.27 -10.86
CA PHE A 138 -6.90 8.67 -12.26
C PHE A 138 -5.64 9.53 -12.43
N ALA A 139 -5.34 10.35 -11.42
CA ALA A 139 -4.15 11.21 -11.35
C ALA A 139 -2.87 10.47 -10.92
N THR A 140 -3.04 9.39 -10.15
CA THR A 140 -1.92 8.67 -9.57
C THR A 140 -1.45 7.53 -10.45
N ARG A 141 -0.13 7.44 -10.63
CA ARG A 141 0.55 6.30 -11.26
C ARG A 141 1.64 5.80 -10.33
N ASP A 142 1.75 4.49 -10.16
CA ASP A 142 2.80 3.92 -9.32
C ASP A 142 4.20 4.20 -9.92
N ALA A 143 5.25 3.81 -9.20
CA ALA A 143 6.63 4.05 -9.62
C ALA A 143 6.95 3.44 -11.00
N GLU A 144 6.25 2.38 -11.40
CA GLU A 144 6.40 1.67 -12.67
C GLU A 144 5.37 2.13 -13.73
N GLY A 145 4.54 3.12 -13.41
CA GLY A 145 3.52 3.70 -14.29
C GLY A 145 2.18 2.95 -14.32
N TYR A 146 2.01 1.88 -13.54
CA TYR A 146 0.72 1.20 -13.44
C TYR A 146 -0.34 2.10 -12.81
N SER A 147 -1.60 1.88 -13.19
CA SER A 147 -2.72 2.50 -12.47
C SER A 147 -2.77 1.97 -11.04
N MET A 148 -3.44 2.72 -10.17
CA MET A 148 -3.80 2.22 -8.84
C MET A 148 -4.59 0.89 -8.94
N GLY A 149 -4.56 0.10 -7.87
CA GLY A 149 -5.48 -1.01 -7.69
C GLY A 149 -6.88 -0.51 -7.31
N VAL A 150 -7.71 -1.38 -6.75
CA VAL A 150 -8.95 -0.91 -6.12
C VAL A 150 -8.63 0.11 -5.01
N PRO A 151 -9.49 1.13 -4.78
CA PRO A 151 -9.21 2.28 -3.90
C PRO A 151 -9.32 1.94 -2.39
N ILE A 152 -8.77 0.79 -2.00
CA ILE A 152 -8.71 0.25 -0.65
C ILE A 152 -7.23 0.07 -0.34
N PHE A 153 -6.81 0.31 0.91
CA PHE A 153 -5.41 0.17 1.31
C PHE A 153 -4.83 -1.22 0.96
N PRO A 154 -3.60 -1.33 0.42
CA PRO A 154 -2.57 -0.29 0.24
C PRO A 154 -2.68 0.57 -1.05
N TRP A 155 -3.86 0.65 -1.67
CA TRP A 155 -4.25 1.43 -2.86
C TRP A 155 -3.54 1.04 -4.16
N PHE A 156 -2.22 0.81 -4.12
CA PHE A 156 -1.43 0.35 -5.24
C PHE A 156 -1.67 -1.14 -5.55
N SER A 157 -1.48 -1.49 -6.81
CA SER A 157 -1.58 -2.88 -7.28
C SER A 157 -0.34 -3.69 -6.88
N SER A 158 -0.39 -5.00 -7.09
CA SER A 158 0.76 -5.90 -6.88
C SER A 158 1.46 -6.32 -8.18
N GLU A 159 1.22 -5.60 -9.28
CA GLU A 159 1.88 -5.85 -10.57
C GLU A 159 3.32 -5.32 -10.58
N GLY A 160 4.12 -5.84 -11.51
CA GLY A 160 5.53 -5.50 -11.63
C GLY A 160 6.32 -5.84 -10.36
N ASP A 161 7.23 -4.94 -9.96
CA ASP A 161 7.97 -5.05 -8.70
C ASP A 161 7.16 -4.57 -7.49
N ALA A 162 5.97 -4.00 -7.72
CA ALA A 162 5.03 -3.49 -6.71
C ALA A 162 5.70 -2.51 -5.74
N ARG A 163 6.58 -1.63 -6.24
CA ARG A 163 7.44 -0.75 -5.42
C ARG A 163 6.65 0.21 -4.56
N SER A 164 5.72 0.97 -5.15
CA SER A 164 4.86 1.90 -4.41
C SER A 164 3.99 1.17 -3.38
N ARG A 165 3.53 -0.05 -3.69
CA ARG A 165 2.78 -0.88 -2.75
C ARG A 165 3.64 -1.31 -1.56
N LYS A 166 4.90 -1.71 -1.79
CA LYS A 166 5.85 -2.04 -0.74
C LYS A 166 6.14 -0.81 0.13
N ASP A 167 6.42 0.33 -0.48
CA ASP A 167 6.63 1.61 0.23
C ASP A 167 5.45 1.95 1.15
N VAL A 168 4.20 1.76 0.70
CA VAL A 168 3.00 1.98 1.52
C VAL A 168 2.89 0.98 2.68
N LEU A 169 3.18 -0.30 2.43
CA LEU A 169 3.11 -1.33 3.48
C LEU A 169 4.19 -1.12 4.55
N GLU A 170 5.37 -0.65 4.13
CA GLU A 170 6.51 -0.25 4.96
C GLU A 170 6.30 1.09 5.68
N GLN A 171 5.20 1.80 5.40
CA GLN A 171 4.86 3.09 6.03
C GLN A 171 5.87 4.20 5.71
N ARG A 172 6.42 4.21 4.50
CA ARG A 172 7.33 5.27 4.08
C ARG A 172 6.59 6.60 3.95
N SER A 173 7.26 7.69 4.32
CA SER A 173 6.78 9.06 4.12
C SER A 173 6.94 9.53 2.66
N ALA A 174 7.85 8.91 1.92
CA ALA A 174 8.10 9.15 0.50
C ALA A 174 7.80 7.88 -0.30
N VAL A 175 6.53 7.68 -0.64
CA VAL A 175 6.11 6.59 -1.52
C VAL A 175 6.41 7.01 -2.95
N ARG A 176 7.27 6.26 -3.65
CA ARG A 176 7.66 6.59 -5.02
C ARG A 176 6.49 6.42 -5.97
N VAL A 177 6.25 7.39 -6.84
CA VAL A 177 5.17 7.39 -7.83
C VAL A 177 5.63 8.12 -9.09
N LYS A 178 5.12 7.76 -10.28
CA LYS A 178 5.41 8.54 -11.49
C LYS A 178 4.56 9.80 -11.62
N SER A 179 3.37 9.80 -11.02
CA SER A 179 2.45 10.93 -11.03
C SER A 179 1.55 10.85 -9.82
N CYS A 180 1.18 12.00 -9.27
CA CYS A 180 0.17 12.13 -8.24
C CYS A 180 -0.47 13.52 -8.29
N TRP A 181 -1.58 13.69 -7.58
CA TRP A 181 -2.16 15.02 -7.33
C TRP A 181 -2.63 15.09 -5.88
N GLY A 182 -3.38 14.07 -5.45
CA GLY A 182 -3.60 13.75 -4.04
C GLY A 182 -4.32 14.86 -3.27
N GLY A 183 -5.17 15.65 -3.95
CA GLY A 183 -5.89 16.83 -3.44
C GLY A 183 -5.00 18.01 -2.97
N ILE A 184 -3.70 17.81 -2.85
CA ILE A 184 -2.68 18.83 -2.57
C ILE A 184 -1.33 18.34 -3.13
N VAL A 185 -0.65 19.21 -3.86
CA VAL A 185 0.66 18.93 -4.46
C VAL A 185 1.60 20.11 -4.23
N ALA A 186 2.86 19.80 -3.95
CA ALA A 186 3.96 20.72 -3.88
C ALA A 186 4.96 20.40 -4.99
N PHE A 187 5.36 21.42 -5.74
CA PHE A 187 6.37 21.30 -6.79
C PHE A 187 7.62 22.09 -6.42
N ASP A 188 8.78 21.63 -6.88
CA ASP A 188 9.99 22.45 -6.86
C ASP A 188 9.84 23.60 -7.86
N GLY A 189 9.87 24.83 -7.35
CA GLY A 189 9.64 26.04 -8.13
C GLY A 189 10.66 26.27 -9.24
N ARG A 190 11.88 25.71 -9.13
CA ARG A 190 12.96 25.90 -10.11
C ARG A 190 12.57 25.42 -11.51
N TYR A 191 11.72 24.40 -11.59
CA TYR A 191 11.25 23.87 -12.87
C TYR A 191 10.23 24.79 -13.56
N PHE A 192 9.59 25.69 -12.81
CA PHE A 192 8.53 26.58 -13.32
C PHE A 192 8.99 28.03 -13.47
N GLN A 193 10.24 28.35 -13.13
CA GLN A 193 10.79 29.69 -13.19
C GLN A 193 11.76 29.86 -14.35
N GLY A 194 11.52 30.88 -15.18
CA GLY A 194 12.41 31.28 -16.27
C GLY A 194 13.59 32.08 -15.74
N GLY A 195 14.65 31.38 -15.30
CA GLY A 195 15.96 31.95 -14.99
C GLY A 195 16.19 32.33 -13.52
N ALA A 196 17.37 31.93 -13.00
CA ALA A 196 18.03 32.34 -11.74
C ALA A 196 18.13 31.35 -10.56
N ALA A 197 18.00 30.04 -10.78
CA ALA A 197 18.89 29.14 -10.04
C ALA A 197 20.24 29.20 -10.76
N LYS A 198 21.27 29.83 -10.16
CA LYS A 198 22.63 29.73 -10.67
C LYS A 198 22.93 28.24 -10.85
N ALA A 199 22.95 27.75 -12.08
CA ALA A 199 23.49 26.44 -12.38
C ALA A 199 24.87 26.37 -11.71
N PRO A 200 25.17 25.35 -10.89
CA PRO A 200 26.53 25.16 -10.44
C PRO A 200 27.38 25.07 -11.71
N ARG A 201 28.47 25.85 -11.71
CA ARG A 201 29.34 26.13 -12.85
C ARG A 201 29.41 24.97 -13.83
N SER A 202 29.08 25.29 -15.08
CA SER A 202 29.42 24.55 -16.29
C SER A 202 30.65 23.66 -16.14
N PHE A 203 30.45 22.34 -16.11
CA PHE A 203 31.44 21.43 -16.64
C PHE A 203 31.31 21.49 -18.16
N SER A 204 32.14 22.32 -18.77
CA SER A 204 32.44 22.27 -20.21
C SER A 204 33.01 20.90 -20.52
N LEU A 205 32.30 20.05 -21.25
CA LEU A 205 32.93 19.07 -22.13
C LEU A 205 32.03 18.76 -23.35
N ALA A 206 32.62 19.02 -24.51
CA ALA A 206 32.44 18.35 -25.80
C ALA A 206 31.12 18.52 -26.58
N GLU A 207 31.24 19.33 -27.64
CA GLU A 207 30.82 19.06 -29.03
C GLU A 207 29.78 17.96 -29.29
N ARG A 208 28.59 18.42 -29.67
CA ARG A 208 27.75 17.96 -30.80
C ARG A 208 28.01 16.54 -31.33
N GLU A 209 27.12 15.62 -30.96
CA GLU A 209 26.61 14.62 -31.92
C GLU A 209 25.10 14.81 -32.11
N GLU A 210 24.75 15.12 -33.36
CA GLU A 210 23.40 15.30 -33.90
C GLU A 210 22.75 13.92 -34.10
N SER A 211 22.51 13.23 -32.98
CA SER A 211 21.51 12.16 -32.94
C SER A 211 20.13 12.80 -32.77
N LYS A 212 19.08 12.18 -33.31
CA LYS A 212 17.67 12.59 -33.10
C LYS A 212 17.25 12.40 -31.63
N ALA A 213 18.02 12.93 -30.70
CA ALA A 213 17.68 12.97 -29.29
C ALA A 213 16.60 14.03 -29.10
N VAL A 214 15.47 13.63 -28.53
CA VAL A 214 14.44 14.59 -28.13
C VAL A 214 15.08 15.57 -27.16
N GLN A 215 14.95 16.86 -27.47
CA GLN A 215 15.47 17.90 -26.58
C GLN A 215 14.64 17.86 -25.29
N PRO A 216 15.28 17.88 -24.11
CA PRO A 216 14.56 17.88 -22.84
C PRO A 216 13.64 19.11 -22.77
N PRO A 217 12.53 19.01 -22.02
CA PRO A 217 11.58 20.12 -21.90
C PRO A 217 12.29 21.40 -21.47
N GLN A 218 12.11 22.46 -22.25
CA GLN A 218 12.75 23.75 -21.98
C GLN A 218 12.10 24.40 -20.76
N LEU A 219 12.92 24.82 -19.80
CA LEU A 219 12.46 25.60 -18.66
C LEU A 219 12.01 26.99 -19.11
N PRO A 220 10.93 27.56 -18.52
CA PRO A 220 10.09 26.98 -17.48
C PRO A 220 9.08 25.96 -18.03
N ILE A 221 8.89 24.86 -17.30
CA ILE A 221 7.82 23.88 -17.54
C ILE A 221 6.47 24.59 -17.41
N ARG A 222 5.56 24.28 -18.33
CA ARG A 222 4.19 24.80 -18.33
C ARG A 222 3.20 23.67 -18.25
N PHE A 223 2.10 23.90 -17.53
CA PHE A 223 0.95 23.01 -17.59
C PHE A 223 0.40 22.99 -19.02
N ARG A 224 0.18 21.77 -19.54
CA ARG A 224 -0.32 21.53 -20.89
C ARG A 224 -1.39 20.45 -20.85
N SER A 225 -2.28 20.50 -21.83
CA SER A 225 -3.34 19.52 -22.06
C SER A 225 -2.98 18.59 -23.22
N SER A 226 -3.69 17.46 -23.31
CA SER A 226 -3.64 16.63 -24.51
C SER A 226 -4.54 17.24 -25.59
N THR A 227 -4.11 17.25 -26.84
CA THR A 227 -4.95 17.65 -27.98
C THR A 227 -5.88 16.52 -28.43
N GLU A 228 -5.73 15.32 -27.87
CA GLU A 228 -6.58 14.18 -28.20
C GLU A 228 -7.99 14.33 -27.63
N SER A 229 -8.96 13.81 -28.38
CA SER A 229 -10.38 13.90 -28.01
C SER A 229 -10.80 12.92 -26.90
N PHE A 230 -9.98 11.90 -26.61
CA PHE A 230 -10.27 10.88 -25.61
C PHE A 230 -9.36 11.01 -24.39
N TRP A 231 -9.96 10.90 -23.21
CA TRP A 231 -9.28 11.03 -21.93
C TRP A 231 -8.75 9.66 -21.48
N GLU A 232 -7.49 9.35 -21.78
CA GLU A 232 -6.86 8.09 -21.35
C GLU A 232 -6.24 8.18 -19.94
N ALA A 233 -5.82 9.38 -19.54
CA ALA A 233 -5.24 9.68 -18.24
C ALA A 233 -5.52 11.13 -17.82
N SER A 234 -5.25 11.45 -16.56
CA SER A 234 -5.32 12.83 -16.05
C SER A 234 -4.19 13.67 -16.66
N GLU A 235 -4.50 14.91 -17.05
CA GLU A 235 -3.50 15.87 -17.54
C GLU A 235 -2.44 16.22 -16.49
N CYS A 236 -2.72 15.99 -15.20
CA CYS A 236 -1.69 16.10 -14.17
C CYS A 236 -0.52 15.13 -14.40
N CYS A 237 -0.69 14.04 -15.16
CA CYS A 237 0.41 13.15 -15.53
C CYS A 237 1.42 13.85 -16.46
N LEU A 238 0.98 14.84 -17.25
CA LEU A 238 1.83 15.51 -18.24
C LEU A 238 2.89 16.38 -17.58
N VAL A 239 2.50 17.18 -16.58
CA VAL A 239 3.47 18.00 -15.83
C VAL A 239 4.49 17.13 -15.10
N HIS A 240 4.07 15.96 -14.59
CA HIS A 240 4.99 15.02 -13.97
C HIS A 240 5.92 14.38 -15.00
N ALA A 241 5.43 14.02 -16.18
CA ALA A 241 6.28 13.53 -17.27
C ALA A 241 7.34 14.56 -17.68
N ASP A 242 6.95 15.83 -17.82
CA ASP A 242 7.88 16.92 -18.16
C ASP A 242 8.93 17.12 -17.04
N LEU A 243 8.52 17.01 -15.77
CA LEU A 243 9.44 17.04 -14.64
C LEU A 243 10.41 15.86 -14.68
N ILE A 244 9.95 14.64 -14.96
CA ILE A 244 10.80 13.45 -15.06
C ILE A 244 11.86 13.64 -16.15
N ALA A 245 11.46 14.14 -17.32
CA ALA A 245 12.33 14.37 -18.47
C ALA A 245 13.32 15.53 -18.28
N SER A 246 13.02 16.47 -17.39
CA SER A 246 13.95 17.55 -17.03
C SER A 246 15.16 17.07 -16.22
N SER A 247 16.22 17.87 -16.15
CA SER A 247 17.50 17.53 -15.52
C SER A 247 17.38 16.76 -14.19
N PRO A 248 18.20 15.72 -13.96
CA PRO A 248 18.14 14.93 -12.74
C PRO A 248 18.47 15.75 -11.48
N LEU A 249 17.93 15.33 -10.34
CA LEU A 249 18.21 15.94 -9.03
C LEU A 249 19.70 15.77 -8.68
N PRO A 250 20.37 16.76 -8.05
CA PRO A 250 21.80 16.71 -7.74
C PRO A 250 22.27 15.45 -6.99
N SER A 251 21.43 14.89 -6.10
CA SER A 251 21.71 13.67 -5.32
C SER A 251 21.52 12.35 -6.04
N THR A 252 20.86 12.32 -7.20
CA THR A 252 20.62 11.08 -7.97
C THR A 252 21.81 10.63 -8.83
N SER A 253 22.97 11.28 -8.67
CA SER A 253 24.10 11.17 -9.60
C SER A 253 25.02 9.95 -9.41
N SER A 254 24.77 9.03 -8.46
CA SER A 254 25.46 7.73 -8.48
C SER A 254 24.73 6.64 -7.67
N GLY A 255 24.08 5.70 -8.36
CA GLY A 255 23.53 4.46 -7.76
C GLY A 255 22.08 4.51 -7.25
N SER A 256 21.28 5.52 -7.62
CA SER A 256 19.87 5.63 -7.23
C SER A 256 18.97 4.60 -7.93
N ASP A 257 17.88 4.18 -7.25
CA ASP A 257 16.86 3.27 -7.81
C ASP A 257 16.32 3.86 -9.15
N PRO A 258 16.34 3.12 -10.27
CA PRO A 258 15.85 3.61 -11.57
C PRO A 258 14.40 4.12 -11.56
N TRP A 259 13.61 3.66 -10.58
CA TRP A 259 12.21 4.03 -10.41
C TRP A 259 12.01 5.23 -9.48
N ASP A 260 13.09 5.79 -8.94
CA ASP A 260 13.06 7.01 -8.16
C ASP A 260 13.21 8.22 -9.08
N THR A 261 12.08 8.78 -9.46
CA THR A 261 12.00 9.95 -10.33
C THR A 261 12.03 11.28 -9.57
N GLY A 262 12.16 11.24 -8.24
CA GLY A 262 11.99 12.41 -7.39
C GLY A 262 10.53 12.86 -7.26
N ILE A 263 9.56 12.01 -7.61
CA ILE A 263 8.14 12.29 -7.40
C ILE A 263 7.60 11.34 -6.34
N TYR A 264 7.00 11.91 -5.29
CA TYR A 264 6.57 11.15 -4.14
C TYR A 264 5.14 11.44 -3.72
N MET A 265 4.49 10.42 -3.17
CA MET A 265 3.24 10.54 -2.44
C MET A 265 3.54 10.40 -0.94
N ASN A 266 2.97 11.27 -0.12
CA ASN A 266 3.11 11.24 1.33
C ASN A 266 1.80 10.80 2.00
N PRO A 267 1.67 9.53 2.45
CA PRO A 267 0.44 9.04 3.08
C PRO A 267 0.19 9.56 4.50
N TYR A 268 1.15 10.27 5.11
CA TYR A 268 0.94 10.97 6.38
C TYR A 268 0.06 12.20 6.20
N VAL A 269 0.18 12.86 5.03
CA VAL A 269 -0.65 14.01 4.63
C VAL A 269 -1.90 13.49 3.95
N ARG A 270 -3.02 13.49 4.67
CA ARG A 270 -4.32 13.03 4.14
C ARG A 270 -5.28 14.18 4.00
N VAL A 271 -5.88 14.33 2.85
CA VAL A 271 -6.86 15.37 2.54
C VAL A 271 -8.20 14.74 2.14
N SER A 272 -9.25 15.56 2.12
CA SER A 272 -10.58 15.16 1.65
C SER A 272 -11.43 16.38 1.34
N TYR A 273 -12.37 16.22 0.40
CA TYR A 273 -13.32 17.26 0.01
C TYR A 273 -14.47 17.53 0.99
N ASP A 274 -14.56 16.81 2.10
CA ASP A 274 -15.62 16.97 3.09
C ASP A 274 -15.03 16.98 4.50
N ALA A 275 -15.38 18.00 5.29
CA ALA A 275 -14.90 18.16 6.66
C ALA A 275 -15.28 16.98 7.56
N THR A 276 -16.46 16.37 7.32
CA THR A 276 -16.91 15.20 8.07
C THR A 276 -16.04 13.99 7.76
N THR A 277 -15.74 13.76 6.49
CA THR A 277 -14.83 12.71 6.03
C THR A 277 -13.43 12.93 6.60
N HIS A 278 -12.92 14.17 6.56
CA HIS A 278 -11.61 14.51 7.07
C HIS A 278 -11.47 14.18 8.56
N SER A 279 -12.42 14.65 9.38
CA SER A 279 -12.43 14.40 10.82
C SER A 279 -12.49 12.92 11.21
N ARG A 280 -12.86 12.05 10.24
CA ARG A 280 -12.94 10.59 10.40
C ARG A 280 -11.78 9.84 9.76
N LEU A 281 -10.81 10.50 9.12
CA LEU A 281 -9.66 9.85 8.49
C LEU A 281 -8.82 9.04 9.48
N TRP A 282 -8.75 9.47 10.75
CA TRP A 282 -8.08 8.72 11.80
C TRP A 282 -8.70 7.34 12.04
N ILE A 283 -10.01 7.18 11.80
CA ILE A 283 -10.69 5.89 11.90
C ILE A 283 -10.18 4.98 10.77
N GLY A 284 -10.09 5.50 9.55
CA GLY A 284 -9.51 4.78 8.41
C GLY A 284 -8.12 4.24 8.71
N LYS A 285 -7.22 5.11 9.22
CA LYS A 285 -5.84 4.76 9.62
C LYS A 285 -5.75 3.56 10.58
N ARG A 286 -6.75 3.36 11.45
CA ARG A 286 -6.76 2.26 12.43
C ARG A 286 -7.10 0.90 11.82
N PHE A 287 -7.94 0.87 10.78
CA PHE A 287 -8.45 -0.39 10.23
C PHE A 287 -7.86 -0.74 8.86
N GLU A 288 -7.35 0.23 8.10
CA GLU A 288 -7.00 0.04 6.69
C GLU A 288 -5.97 -1.06 6.43
N ARG A 289 -5.02 -1.28 7.36
CA ARG A 289 -3.99 -2.32 7.22
C ARG A 289 -4.57 -3.74 7.24
N LEU A 290 -5.74 -3.94 7.83
CA LEU A 290 -6.48 -5.21 7.76
C LEU A 290 -6.94 -5.52 6.33
N ALA A 291 -7.13 -4.50 5.50
CA ALA A 291 -7.62 -4.65 4.15
C ALA A 291 -6.53 -5.08 3.15
N ALA A 292 -5.25 -5.14 3.53
CA ALA A 292 -4.17 -5.41 2.59
C ALA A 292 -4.27 -6.79 1.91
N PHE A 293 -4.73 -7.81 2.62
CA PHE A 293 -4.99 -9.14 2.07
C PHE A 293 -6.25 -9.13 1.18
N LEU A 294 -7.33 -8.54 1.68
CA LEU A 294 -8.60 -8.43 0.96
C LEU A 294 -8.42 -7.66 -0.37
N GLN A 295 -7.66 -6.58 -0.35
CA GLN A 295 -7.38 -5.76 -1.53
C GLN A 295 -6.65 -6.56 -2.61
N ARG A 296 -5.68 -7.40 -2.23
CA ARG A 296 -4.98 -8.27 -3.18
C ARG A 296 -5.96 -9.25 -3.85
N PHE A 297 -6.85 -9.85 -3.07
CA PHE A 297 -7.89 -10.74 -3.59
C PHE A 297 -8.86 -10.01 -4.53
N ILE A 298 -9.33 -8.82 -4.13
CA ILE A 298 -10.25 -8.02 -4.94
C ILE A 298 -9.57 -7.57 -6.25
N ASN A 299 -8.31 -7.14 -6.22
CA ASN A 299 -7.57 -6.78 -7.44
C ASN A 299 -7.54 -7.94 -8.44
N TRP A 300 -7.24 -9.14 -7.97
CA TRP A 300 -7.22 -10.34 -8.80
C TRP A 300 -8.61 -10.60 -9.42
N CYS A 301 -9.67 -10.59 -8.62
CA CYS A 301 -11.05 -10.75 -9.11
C CYS A 301 -11.45 -9.65 -10.12
N ALA A 302 -11.04 -8.41 -9.87
CA ALA A 302 -11.40 -7.24 -10.66
C ALA A 302 -10.46 -7.01 -11.87
N LYS A 303 -9.43 -7.84 -12.06
CA LYS A 303 -8.39 -7.66 -13.09
C LYS A 303 -7.76 -6.26 -13.05
N MET A 304 -7.46 -5.79 -11.84
CA MET A 304 -6.77 -4.52 -11.59
C MET A 304 -5.27 -4.77 -11.38
N PRO A 305 -4.38 -3.88 -11.87
CA PRO A 305 -4.63 -2.60 -12.52
C PRO A 305 -5.08 -2.77 -13.98
N ARG A 306 -5.72 -1.75 -14.54
CA ARG A 306 -6.13 -1.79 -15.95
C ARG A 306 -4.89 -1.64 -16.84
N MET A 307 -4.93 -2.30 -18.00
CA MET A 307 -3.88 -2.16 -19.01
C MET A 307 -3.83 -0.69 -19.47
N ASN A 308 -2.62 -0.13 -19.47
CA ASN A 308 -2.32 1.20 -20.00
C ASN A 308 -1.28 1.02 -21.10
N THR A 309 -1.67 1.32 -22.34
CA THR A 309 -0.81 1.20 -23.54
C THR A 309 0.41 2.10 -23.44
N ARG A 310 0.21 3.33 -22.92
CA ARG A 310 1.26 4.36 -22.82
C ARG A 310 2.19 4.21 -21.61
N ARG A 311 2.04 3.15 -20.82
CA ARG A 311 2.79 2.97 -19.56
C ARG A 311 4.31 2.93 -19.77
N ALA A 312 4.73 2.25 -20.83
CA ALA A 312 6.13 1.97 -21.13
C ALA A 312 6.71 2.92 -22.18
N GLU A 313 5.92 3.87 -22.69
CA GLU A 313 6.38 4.84 -23.66
C GLU A 313 7.33 5.84 -23.02
N VAL A 314 8.42 6.13 -23.72
CA VAL A 314 9.43 7.11 -23.34
C VAL A 314 9.43 8.25 -24.35
N GLU A 315 9.83 9.43 -23.90
CA GLU A 315 9.96 10.59 -24.76
C GLU A 315 10.91 10.29 -25.95
N GLY A 316 10.40 10.49 -27.17
CA GLY A 316 11.12 10.20 -28.43
C GLY A 316 10.75 8.89 -29.10
N ASP A 317 9.98 8.03 -28.45
CA ASP A 317 9.46 6.83 -29.08
C ASP A 317 8.50 7.17 -30.23
N VAL A 318 8.73 6.55 -31.39
CA VAL A 318 7.81 6.64 -32.53
C VAL A 318 6.79 5.51 -32.40
N ILE A 319 5.59 5.84 -31.93
CA ILE A 319 4.48 4.90 -31.77
C ILE A 319 3.53 4.93 -32.96
N SER A 320 2.98 3.78 -33.33
CA SER A 320 1.89 3.67 -34.31
C SER A 320 0.59 3.40 -33.57
N GLU A 321 -0.32 4.38 -33.58
CA GLU A 321 -1.60 4.30 -32.89
C GLU A 321 -2.78 4.35 -33.86
N ARG A 322 -3.87 3.67 -33.51
CA ARG A 322 -5.14 3.77 -34.24
C ARG A 322 -6.07 4.71 -33.51
N ILE A 323 -6.17 5.94 -33.99
CA ILE A 323 -7.08 6.94 -33.44
C ILE A 323 -8.45 6.89 -34.13
N TRP A 324 -9.51 7.16 -33.37
CA TRP A 324 -10.84 7.33 -33.94
C TRP A 324 -10.98 8.79 -34.42
N VAL A 325 -11.16 9.00 -35.71
CA VAL A 325 -11.37 10.33 -36.30
C VAL A 325 -12.87 10.51 -36.54
N PRO A 326 -13.54 11.47 -35.89
CA PRO A 326 -14.94 11.79 -36.20
C PRO A 326 -15.08 12.13 -37.68
N ARG A 327 -16.14 11.62 -38.30
CA ARG A 327 -16.48 12.01 -39.67
C ARG A 327 -16.99 13.46 -39.61
N ASN A 328 -16.28 14.38 -40.29
CA ASN A 328 -16.62 15.80 -40.37
C ASN A 328 -18.06 16.06 -40.83
#